data_AF-A0AB36RAH6-F1
#
_entry.id   AF-A0AB36RAH6-F1
#
_cell.length_a   1.000
_cell.length_b   1.000
_cell.length_c   1.000
_cell.angle_alpha   90.00
_cell.angle_beta   90.00
_cell.angle_gamma   90.00
#
_symmetry.space_group_name_H-M   'P 1'
#
loop_
_entity.id
_entity.type
_entity.pdbx_description
1 polymer ?
#
loop_
_entity_poly.entity_id
_entity_poly.type
_entity_poly.pdbx_seq_one_letter_code
_entity_poly.pdbx_strand_id
1 'polypeptide(L)'
;MKRRGPNPPEHLSHQAKTWWRSVVTDFELEGHHLRLLQLAAEAWDRSQQARAVIDKEGITTTDDRKNVRAHPAVGIEKDARTGFARLVRELDLDVDLPPSRSRPPGLRSNRRDL
;
A
#
# COMPACT_ATOMS: atom_id res chain seq x y z
N MET A 1 3.80 31.13 9.47
CA MET A 1 3.72 30.70 8.05
C MET A 1 3.71 29.18 8.02
N LYS A 2 2.70 28.51 7.45
CA LYS A 2 2.75 27.05 7.22
C LYS A 2 3.88 26.79 6.22
N ARG A 3 4.89 26.01 6.60
CA ARG A 3 5.92 25.56 5.66
C ARG A 3 5.22 24.75 4.55
N ARG A 4 5.39 25.15 3.29
CA ARG A 4 4.97 24.31 2.16
C ARG A 4 5.94 23.14 2.09
N GLY A 5 5.47 21.94 2.38
CA GLY A 5 6.26 20.73 2.18
C GLY A 5 6.48 20.42 0.69
N PRO A 6 7.28 19.39 0.36
CA PRO A 6 7.61 19.02 -1.01
C PRO A 6 6.37 18.68 -1.83
N ASN A 7 6.39 19.07 -3.11
CA ASN A 7 5.34 18.71 -4.06
C ASN A 7 5.35 17.18 -4.31
N PRO A 8 4.16 16.58 -4.54
CA PRO A 8 4.10 15.17 -4.94
C PRO A 8 4.74 14.94 -6.31
N PRO A 9 5.32 13.76 -6.58
CA PRO A 9 5.76 13.37 -7.92
C PRO A 9 4.64 13.49 -8.96
N GLU A 10 5.00 13.92 -10.17
CA GLU A 10 4.02 14.31 -11.20
C GLU A 10 3.23 13.14 -11.78
N HIS A 11 3.82 11.94 -11.83
CA HIS A 11 3.19 10.74 -12.39
C HIS A 11 2.18 10.07 -11.46
N LEU A 12 2.08 10.51 -10.20
CA LEU A 12 1.10 9.97 -9.26
C LEU A 12 -0.32 10.34 -9.69
N SER A 13 -1.26 9.44 -9.41
CA SER A 13 -2.69 9.71 -9.60
C SER A 13 -3.15 10.87 -8.72
N HIS A 14 -4.30 11.45 -9.04
CA HIS A 14 -4.88 12.52 -8.23
C HIS A 14 -5.07 12.08 -6.76
N GLN A 15 -5.51 10.85 -6.53
CA GLN A 15 -5.72 10.31 -5.19
C GLN A 15 -4.39 10.15 -4.44
N ALA A 16 -3.37 9.61 -5.08
CA ALA A 16 -2.02 9.49 -4.51
C ALA A 16 -1.40 10.86 -4.21
N LYS A 17 -1.57 11.84 -5.11
CA LYS A 17 -1.14 13.24 -4.87
C LYS A 17 -1.86 13.86 -3.66
N THR A 18 -3.14 13.55 -3.46
CA THR A 18 -3.91 14.03 -2.31
C THR A 18 -3.41 13.41 -1.01
N TRP A 19 -3.17 12.10 -0.98
CA TRP A 19 -2.60 11.43 0.18
C TRP A 19 -1.18 11.90 0.50
N TRP A 20 -0.32 12.06 -0.52
CA TRP A 20 1.01 12.65 -0.33
C TRP A 20 0.95 14.00 0.39
N ARG A 21 0.05 14.89 -0.06
CA ARG A 21 -0.09 16.23 0.53
C ARG A 21 -0.59 16.17 1.97
N SER A 22 -1.49 15.24 2.31
CA SER A 22 -1.93 15.09 3.70
C SER A 22 -0.76 14.65 4.58
N VAL A 23 -0.05 13.59 4.19
CA VAL A 23 1.10 13.09 4.98
C VAL A 23 2.17 14.16 5.15
N VAL A 24 2.54 14.87 4.09
CA VAL A 24 3.54 15.95 4.16
C VAL A 24 3.07 17.18 4.95
N THR A 25 1.76 17.37 5.09
CA THR A 25 1.18 18.46 5.90
C THR A 25 1.12 18.08 7.38
N ASP A 26 0.83 16.81 7.66
CA ASP A 26 0.52 16.33 9.00
C ASP A 26 1.78 15.84 9.74
N PHE A 27 2.85 15.48 9.02
CA PHE A 27 4.07 14.90 9.60
C PHE A 27 5.35 15.65 9.20
N GLU A 28 6.32 15.71 10.11
CA GLU A 28 7.67 16.17 9.80
C GLU A 28 8.49 15.02 9.20
N LEU A 29 8.78 15.12 7.90
CA LEU A 29 9.46 14.05 7.14
C LEU A 29 10.88 14.44 6.73
N GLU A 30 11.83 13.58 7.04
CA GLU A 30 13.18 13.62 6.46
C GLU A 30 13.24 13.08 5.02
N GLY A 31 14.35 13.32 4.33
CA GLY A 31 14.55 12.93 2.92
C GLY A 31 14.34 11.43 2.65
N HIS A 32 14.71 10.55 3.58
CA HIS A 32 14.51 9.11 3.42
C HIS A 32 13.03 8.71 3.58
N HIS A 33 12.29 9.36 4.49
CA HIS A 33 10.84 9.17 4.61
C HIS A 33 10.11 9.60 3.32
N LEU A 34 10.54 10.68 2.67
CA LEU A 34 9.94 11.11 1.40
C LEU A 34 10.12 10.07 0.28
N ARG A 35 11.24 9.32 0.28
CA ARG A 35 11.45 8.21 -0.66
C ARG A 35 10.50 7.05 -0.36
N LEU A 36 10.31 6.70 0.91
CA LEU A 36 9.35 5.67 1.31
C LEU A 36 7.90 6.06 0.97
N LEU A 37 7.54 7.32 1.21
CA LEU A 37 6.22 7.87 0.87
C LEU A 37 5.96 7.80 -0.64
N GLN A 38 6.97 8.12 -1.45
CA GLN A 38 6.86 8.03 -2.90
C GLN A 38 6.60 6.58 -3.34
N LEU A 39 7.42 5.64 -2.86
CA LEU A 39 7.26 4.23 -3.19
C LEU A 39 5.89 3.69 -2.72
N ALA A 40 5.41 4.13 -1.55
CA ALA A 40 4.10 3.74 -1.04
C ALA A 40 2.98 4.26 -1.96
N ALA A 41 3.05 5.53 -2.36
CA ALA A 41 2.05 6.13 -3.25
C ALA A 41 2.02 5.43 -4.62
N GLU A 42 3.19 5.10 -5.18
CA GLU A 42 3.31 4.35 -6.44
C GLU A 42 2.76 2.92 -6.32
N ALA A 43 3.04 2.24 -5.21
CA ALA A 43 2.49 0.91 -4.92
C ALA A 43 0.96 0.95 -4.78
N TRP A 44 0.41 1.98 -4.14
CA TRP A 44 -1.03 2.16 -4.05
C TRP A 44 -1.67 2.38 -5.42
N ASP A 45 -1.11 3.27 -6.24
CA ASP A 45 -1.59 3.51 -7.60
C ASP A 45 -1.55 2.23 -8.45
N ARG A 46 -0.47 1.45 -8.36
CA ARG A 46 -0.36 0.16 -9.05
C ARG A 46 -1.44 -0.82 -8.61
N SER A 47 -1.72 -0.87 -7.31
CA SER A 47 -2.80 -1.70 -6.78
C SER A 47 -4.16 -1.29 -7.34
N GLN A 48 -4.46 0.01 -7.43
CA GLN A 48 -5.73 0.48 -7.99
C GLN A 48 -5.86 0.18 -9.49
N GLN A 49 -4.77 0.31 -10.26
CA GLN A 49 -4.75 -0.06 -11.67
C GLN A 49 -5.04 -1.56 -11.85
N ALA A 50 -4.36 -2.42 -11.09
CA ALA A 50 -4.57 -3.86 -11.16
C ALA A 50 -6.00 -4.24 -10.72
N ARG A 51 -6.52 -3.60 -9.67
CA ARG A 51 -7.92 -3.77 -9.25
C ARG A 51 -8.90 -3.43 -10.37
N ALA A 52 -8.73 -2.28 -11.04
CA ALA A 52 -9.62 -1.88 -12.12
C ALA A 52 -9.64 -2.88 -13.29
N VAL A 53 -8.49 -3.49 -13.59
CA VAL A 53 -8.40 -4.59 -14.58
C VAL A 53 -9.17 -5.82 -14.09
N ILE A 54 -8.97 -6.24 -12.85
CA ILE A 54 -9.67 -7.39 -12.25
C ILE A 54 -11.18 -7.16 -12.21
N ASP A 55 -11.64 -5.97 -11.84
CA ASP A 55 -13.06 -5.61 -11.78
C ASP A 55 -13.73 -5.71 -13.17
N LYS A 56 -12.96 -5.46 -14.24
CA LYS A 56 -13.44 -5.54 -15.62
C LYS A 56 -13.35 -6.94 -16.23
N GLU A 57 -12.24 -7.63 -16.02
CA GLU A 57 -11.88 -8.86 -16.74
C GLU A 57 -12.13 -10.13 -15.90
N GLY A 58 -12.37 -9.96 -14.60
CA GLY A 58 -12.56 -11.05 -13.65
C GLY A 58 -11.26 -11.53 -13.00
N ILE A 59 -11.41 -12.37 -11.98
CA ILE A 59 -10.29 -12.91 -11.19
C ILE A 59 -9.58 -14.08 -11.86
N THR A 60 -10.11 -14.60 -12.97
CA THR A 60 -9.58 -15.76 -13.70
C THR A 60 -9.58 -15.53 -15.20
N THR A 61 -8.60 -16.11 -15.89
CA THR A 61 -8.55 -16.19 -17.35
C THR A 61 -8.55 -17.64 -17.81
N THR A 62 -9.02 -17.88 -19.03
CA THR A 62 -9.04 -19.21 -19.66
C THR A 62 -8.10 -19.21 -20.86
N ASP A 63 -7.19 -20.18 -20.94
CA ASP A 63 -6.29 -20.33 -22.08
C ASP A 63 -6.95 -21.05 -23.27
N ASP A 64 -6.27 -21.10 -24.42
CA ASP A 64 -6.75 -21.77 -25.64
C ASP A 64 -7.02 -23.27 -25.44
N ARG A 65 -6.41 -23.88 -24.41
CA ARG A 65 -6.58 -25.29 -24.03
C ARG A 65 -7.70 -25.47 -22.99
N LYS A 66 -8.50 -24.43 -22.74
CA LYS A 66 -9.61 -24.38 -21.77
C LYS A 66 -9.19 -24.55 -20.30
N ASN A 67 -7.92 -24.32 -19.95
CA ASN A 67 -7.50 -24.31 -18.55
C ASN A 67 -7.82 -22.96 -17.92
N VAL A 68 -8.40 -22.99 -16.73
CA VAL A 68 -8.68 -21.79 -15.93
C VAL A 68 -7.49 -21.49 -15.02
N ARG A 69 -7.00 -20.25 -15.03
CA ARG A 69 -5.91 -19.76 -14.19
C ARG A 69 -6.26 -18.42 -13.56
N ALA A 70 -5.55 -18.05 -12.50
CA ALA A 70 -5.69 -16.72 -11.91
C ALA A 70 -5.31 -15.64 -12.92
N HIS A 71 -6.08 -14.55 -12.96
CA HIS A 71 -5.78 -13.42 -13.83
C HIS A 71 -4.43 -12.79 -13.43
N PRO A 72 -3.51 -12.49 -14.37
CA PRO A 72 -2.18 -11.94 -14.03
C PRO A 72 -2.22 -10.71 -13.13
N ALA A 73 -3.21 -9.83 -13.33
CA ALA A 73 -3.44 -8.65 -12.51
C ALA A 73 -3.67 -8.97 -11.01
N VAL A 74 -4.16 -10.16 -10.65
CA VAL A 74 -4.32 -10.57 -9.24
C VAL A 74 -2.97 -10.64 -8.53
N GLY A 75 -1.93 -11.13 -9.20
CA GLY A 75 -0.57 -11.13 -8.64
C GLY A 75 -0.05 -9.70 -8.43
N ILE A 76 -0.26 -8.83 -9.42
CA ILE A 76 0.14 -7.42 -9.37
C ILE A 76 -0.57 -6.68 -8.22
N GLU A 77 -1.88 -6.85 -8.07
CA GLU A 77 -2.67 -6.23 -6.99
C GLU A 77 -2.15 -6.67 -5.62
N LYS A 78 -1.93 -7.98 -5.44
CA LYS A 78 -1.46 -8.56 -4.19
C LYS A 78 -0.08 -8.04 -3.79
N ASP A 79 0.87 -8.04 -4.72
CA ASP A 79 2.25 -7.61 -4.46
C ASP A 79 2.30 -6.11 -4.18
N ALA A 80 1.55 -5.32 -4.94
CA ALA A 80 1.43 -3.88 -4.74
C ALA A 80 0.82 -3.53 -3.39
N ARG A 81 -0.25 -4.22 -2.96
CA ARG A 81 -0.85 -4.02 -1.62
C ARG A 81 0.08 -4.42 -0.49
N THR A 82 0.79 -5.52 -0.66
CA THR A 82 1.78 -5.97 0.33
C THR A 82 2.93 -4.97 0.44
N GLY A 83 3.43 -4.48 -0.70
CA GLY A 83 4.45 -3.42 -0.77
C GLY A 83 4.00 -2.14 -0.09
N PHE A 84 2.79 -1.66 -0.42
CA PHE A 84 2.18 -0.49 0.22
C PHE A 84 2.11 -0.65 1.75
N ALA A 85 1.56 -1.75 2.26
CA ALA A 85 1.44 -1.97 3.70
C ALA A 85 2.79 -2.02 4.42
N ARG A 86 3.81 -2.61 3.80
CA ARG A 86 5.18 -2.63 4.33
C ARG A 86 5.79 -1.23 4.34
N LEU A 87 5.67 -0.48 3.26
CA LEU A 87 6.24 0.87 3.17
C LEU A 87 5.56 1.85 4.14
N VAL A 88 4.24 1.74 4.32
CA VAL A 88 3.51 2.53 5.33
C VAL A 88 3.96 2.17 6.74
N ARG A 89 4.21 0.89 7.02
CA ARG A 89 4.79 0.48 8.30
C ARG A 89 6.18 1.09 8.53
N GLU A 90 7.04 1.11 7.51
CA GLU A 90 8.38 1.71 7.62
C GLU A 90 8.36 3.24 7.68
N LEU A 91 7.29 3.89 7.21
CA LEU A 91 7.07 5.33 7.41
C LEU A 91 6.75 5.70 8.86
N ASP A 92 6.26 4.73 9.65
CA ASP A 92 5.98 4.87 11.07
C ASP A 92 5.19 6.14 11.43
N LEU A 93 4.11 6.43 10.71
CA LEU A 93 3.35 7.68 10.84
C LEU A 93 2.48 7.77 12.12
N ASP A 94 2.50 6.77 13.02
CA ASP A 94 1.60 6.66 14.17
C ASP A 94 2.24 7.10 15.53
N VAL A 95 3.30 7.92 15.51
CA VAL A 95 4.12 8.22 16.72
C VAL A 95 3.39 9.00 17.83
N ASP A 96 2.17 9.52 17.61
CA ASP A 96 1.43 10.33 18.61
C ASP A 96 0.48 9.55 19.56
N LEU A 97 0.55 8.20 19.61
CA LEU A 97 -0.07 7.44 20.71
C LEU A 97 0.99 6.91 21.68
N PRO A 98 0.84 7.11 23.01
CA PRO A 98 1.70 6.41 23.98
C PRO A 98 1.64 4.91 23.67
N PRO A 99 2.76 4.17 23.74
CA PRO A 99 2.87 2.84 23.17
C PRO A 99 1.91 1.88 23.86
N SER A 100 0.70 1.74 23.33
CA SER A 100 -0.14 0.60 23.64
C SER A 100 0.46 -0.55 22.85
N ARG A 101 1.36 -1.30 23.50
CA ARG A 101 1.76 -2.64 23.05
C ARG A 101 0.52 -3.53 23.09
N SER A 102 -0.35 -3.42 22.09
CA SER A 102 -1.35 -4.42 21.79
C SER A 102 -1.00 -5.03 20.44
N ARG A 103 0.05 -5.87 20.46
CA ARG A 103 0.20 -6.91 19.44
C ARG A 103 -1.11 -7.72 19.47
N PRO A 104 -1.79 -7.95 18.33
CA PRO A 104 -2.99 -8.78 18.32
C PRO A 104 -2.69 -10.12 19.02
N PRO A 105 -3.61 -10.62 19.88
CA PRO A 105 -3.38 -11.87 20.59
C PRO A 105 -3.02 -12.97 19.60
N GLY A 106 -1.98 -13.76 19.89
CA GLY A 106 -1.63 -14.91 19.07
C GLY A 106 -2.85 -15.81 18.91
N LEU A 107 -3.23 -16.12 17.66
CA LEU A 107 -4.35 -17.01 17.37
C LEU A 107 -4.12 -18.34 18.09
N ARG A 108 -5.10 -18.79 18.90
CA ARG A 108 -5.02 -20.08 19.60
C ARG A 108 -4.77 -21.25 18.65
N SER A 109 -5.20 -21.13 17.39
CA SER A 109 -4.99 -22.10 16.32
C SER A 109 -3.53 -22.35 15.93
N ASN A 110 -2.60 -21.44 16.28
CA ASN A 110 -1.17 -21.60 16.02
C ASN A 110 -0.41 -22.28 17.18
N ARG A 111 -1.06 -22.56 18.31
CA ARG A 111 -0.53 -23.49 19.31
C ARG A 111 -1.02 -24.89 18.94
N ARG A 112 -0.19 -25.65 18.24
CA ARG A 112 -0.30 -27.11 18.28
C ARG A 112 0.37 -27.55 19.57
N ASP A 113 -0.42 -28.23 20.40
CA ASP A 113 -0.06 -28.67 21.74
C ASP A 113 1.21 -29.55 21.78
N LEU A 114 2.03 -29.35 22.80
CA LEU A 114 2.86 -30.38 23.42
C LEU A 114 2.53 -30.40 24.91
#